data_AF-V5GDN0-F1
#
_entry.id   AF-V5GDN0-F1
#
_cell.length_a   1.000
_cell.length_b   1.000
_cell.length_c   1.000
_cell.angle_alpha   90.00
_cell.angle_beta   90.00
_cell.angle_gamma   90.00
#
_symmetry.space_group_name_H-M   'P 1'
#
loop_
_entity.id
_entity.type
_entity.pdbx_description
1 polymer ?
#
loop_
_entity_poly.entity_id
_entity_poly.type
_entity_poly.pdbx_seq_one_letter_code
_entity_poly.pdbx_strand_id
1 'polypeptide(L)'
;GFVLFIFSTLLALFPKTLPRAAVRKELLKRQASKVSSTKMEPDPELPTSFKDMVKTFRRIIQNPTLMLNNFAAVFYFLGYLPYWIFLPKYIETQYRQSASASSLITGSAGLVFSAIGILLSGLIISKYKPRARYMAAWNVLVGAISVMGIISYAYLGCTENDNRAPLLPNGEMNPVSECNARCHCDYVKYNPVCSQDGRTTFISACHAGCRTVKNINDTS
;
A
#
# COMPACT_ATOMS: atom_id res chain seq x y z
N GLY A 1 13.43 -4.99 -20.35
CA GLY A 1 14.54 -4.38 -21.11
C GLY A 1 14.36 -2.88 -21.26
N PHE A 2 13.43 -2.45 -22.12
CA PHE A 2 13.23 -1.04 -22.49
C PHE A 2 13.00 -0.07 -21.32
N VAL A 3 12.14 -0.44 -20.35
CA VAL A 3 11.86 0.38 -19.17
C VAL A 3 13.10 0.61 -18.31
N LEU A 4 13.92 -0.43 -18.10
CA LEU A 4 15.18 -0.30 -17.33
C LEU A 4 16.19 0.61 -18.03
N PHE A 5 16.19 0.63 -19.37
CA PHE A 5 17.07 1.50 -20.14
C PHE A 5 16.69 2.98 -19.99
N ILE A 6 15.40 3.29 -19.98
CA ILE A 6 14.87 4.66 -19.76
C ILE A 6 15.18 5.15 -18.34
N PHE A 7 14.97 4.31 -17.32
CA PHE A 7 15.31 4.68 -15.94
C PHE A 7 16.83 4.84 -15.76
N SER A 8 17.63 4.00 -16.41
CA SER A 8 19.09 4.11 -16.37
C SER A 8 19.61 5.38 -17.03
N THR A 9 19.02 5.82 -18.15
CA THR A 9 19.41 7.09 -18.79
C THR A 9 18.96 8.30 -17.98
N LEU A 10 17.79 8.26 -17.36
CA LEU A 10 17.35 9.31 -16.42
C LEU A 10 18.26 9.42 -15.19
N LEU A 11 18.73 8.30 -14.65
CA LEU A 11 19.69 8.27 -13.55
C LEU A 11 21.10 8.70 -13.99
N ALA A 12 21.50 8.40 -15.23
CA ALA A 12 22.76 8.89 -15.79
C ALA A 12 22.76 10.41 -16.05
N LEU A 13 21.57 11.00 -16.24
CA LEU A 13 21.37 12.45 -16.40
C LEU A 13 21.51 13.20 -15.05
N PHE A 14 21.42 12.50 -13.92
CA PHE A 14 21.75 13.11 -12.63
C PHE A 14 23.27 13.34 -12.54
N PRO A 15 23.72 14.57 -12.25
CA PRO A 15 25.15 14.85 -12.14
C PRO A 15 25.76 14.01 -11.02
N LYS A 16 26.92 13.39 -11.31
CA LYS A 16 27.69 12.54 -10.36
C LYS A 16 27.90 13.20 -8.99
N THR A 17 27.86 14.53 -8.94
CA THR A 17 27.81 15.31 -7.71
C THR A 17 26.76 16.40 -7.81
N LEU A 18 25.78 16.39 -6.91
CA LEU A 18 24.82 17.50 -6.79
C LEU A 18 25.59 18.80 -6.50
N PRO A 19 25.33 19.93 -7.19
CA PRO A 19 26.06 21.18 -6.98
C PRO A 19 25.96 21.68 -5.54
N ARG A 20 24.90 21.34 -4.81
CA ARG A 20 24.79 21.61 -3.36
C ARG A 20 25.71 20.76 -2.49
N ALA A 21 26.03 19.53 -2.89
CA ALA A 21 27.00 18.70 -2.18
C ALA A 21 28.42 19.27 -2.35
N ALA A 22 28.75 19.77 -3.55
CA ALA A 22 30.00 20.49 -3.81
C ALA A 22 30.08 21.81 -3.01
N VAL A 23 29.03 22.65 -3.06
CA VAL A 23 28.99 23.91 -2.30
C VAL A 23 29.01 23.67 -0.78
N ARG A 24 28.35 22.62 -0.27
CA ARG A 24 28.43 22.26 1.16
C ARG A 24 29.82 21.78 1.54
N LYS A 25 30.50 21.00 0.70
CA LYS A 25 31.90 20.61 0.91
C LYS A 25 32.80 21.85 0.97
N GLU A 26 32.63 22.81 0.05
CA GLU A 26 33.37 24.07 0.05
C GLU A 26 33.09 24.93 1.29
N LEU A 27 31.82 25.04 1.74
CA LEU A 27 31.46 25.74 2.97
C LEU A 27 32.05 25.09 4.22
N LEU A 28 32.05 23.76 4.30
CA LEU A 28 32.68 23.02 5.40
C LEU A 28 34.20 23.19 5.40
N LYS A 29 34.87 23.17 4.24
CA LYS A 29 36.29 23.49 4.11
C LYS A 29 36.58 24.92 4.59
N ARG A 30 35.75 25.90 4.22
CA ARG A 30 35.87 27.31 4.67
C ARG A 30 35.60 27.51 6.16
N GLN A 31 34.74 26.69 6.77
CA GLN A 31 34.50 26.74 8.22
C GLN A 31 35.62 26.06 9.01
N ALA A 32 36.15 24.94 8.51
CA ALA A 32 37.32 24.28 9.08
C ALA A 32 38.56 25.19 9.03
N SER A 33 38.75 25.95 7.95
CA SER A 33 39.86 26.91 7.84
C SER A 33 39.73 28.13 8.75
N LYS A 34 38.52 28.54 9.15
CA LYS A 34 38.32 29.64 10.12
C LYS A 34 38.53 29.22 11.59
N VAL A 35 38.40 27.92 11.90
CA VAL A 35 38.57 27.39 13.26
C VAL A 35 39.99 26.88 13.52
N SER A 36 40.77 26.62 12.46
CA SER A 36 42.12 26.05 12.57
C SER A 36 43.23 27.11 12.53
N SER A 37 43.41 27.82 13.65
CA SER A 37 44.72 28.41 14.02
C SER A 37 45.54 27.44 14.88
N THR A 38 45.14 26.18 14.96
CA THR A 38 45.91 25.11 15.61
C THR A 38 45.98 23.94 14.65
N LYS A 39 47.18 23.75 14.08
CA LYS A 39 47.64 22.67 13.20
C LYS A 39 46.67 21.47 13.12
N MET A 40 45.89 21.43 12.05
CA MET A 40 45.34 20.18 11.52
C MET A 40 45.68 20.18 10.03
N GLU A 41 46.46 19.20 9.60
CA GLU A 41 46.80 18.97 8.20
C GLU A 41 45.54 18.98 7.32
N PRO A 42 45.66 19.39 6.05
CA PRO A 42 44.55 19.34 5.12
C PRO A 42 44.12 17.88 4.99
N ASP A 43 42.88 17.55 5.38
CA ASP A 43 42.29 16.23 5.13
C ASP A 43 42.49 15.94 3.63
N PRO A 44 43.38 15.01 3.25
CA PRO A 44 43.52 14.62 1.86
C PRO A 44 42.17 14.04 1.46
N GLU A 45 41.82 14.13 0.18
CA GLU A 45 40.61 13.51 -0.34
C GLU A 45 40.70 12.00 -0.11
N LEU A 46 40.25 11.54 1.06
CA LEU A 46 40.37 10.16 1.47
C LEU A 46 39.54 9.33 0.48
N PRO A 47 40.14 8.31 -0.16
CA PRO A 47 39.37 7.37 -0.97
C PRO A 47 38.27 6.81 -0.06
N THR A 48 37.02 6.90 -0.48
CA THR A 48 35.85 6.47 0.29
C THR A 48 36.06 5.02 0.76
N SER A 49 36.53 4.88 2.00
CA SER A 49 36.88 3.60 2.58
C SER A 49 35.64 3.00 3.24
N PHE A 50 35.50 1.67 3.17
CA PHE A 50 34.43 0.93 3.86
C PHE A 50 34.35 1.29 5.35
N LYS A 51 35.48 1.64 5.96
CA LYS A 51 35.56 2.02 7.37
C LYS A 51 34.81 3.32 7.68
N ASP A 52 34.84 4.29 6.77
CA ASP A 52 34.10 5.56 6.91
C ASP A 52 32.61 5.38 6.64
N MET A 53 32.25 4.46 5.73
CA MET A 53 30.86 4.07 5.52
C MET A 53 30.29 3.44 6.79
N VAL A 54 30.99 2.46 7.39
CA VAL A 54 30.56 1.80 8.64
C VAL A 54 30.46 2.79 9.81
N LYS A 55 31.43 3.71 9.93
CA LYS A 55 31.41 4.76 10.96
C LYS A 55 30.20 5.69 10.79
N THR A 56 29.86 6.04 9.55
CA THR A 56 28.70 6.88 9.22
C THR A 56 27.38 6.15 9.49
N PHE A 57 27.27 4.88 9.07
CA PHE A 57 26.13 4.03 9.39
C PHE A 57 25.92 3.91 10.90
N ARG A 58 26.98 3.65 11.66
CA ARG A 58 26.92 3.57 13.13
C ARG A 58 26.40 4.88 13.74
N ARG A 59 26.86 6.03 13.24
CA ARG A 59 26.38 7.35 13.69
C ARG A 59 24.90 7.59 13.37
N ILE A 60 24.41 7.11 12.23
CA ILE A 60 22.99 7.21 11.84
C ILE A 60 22.13 6.32 12.73
N ILE A 61 22.57 5.08 12.99
CA ILE A 61 21.88 4.12 13.87
C ILE A 61 21.84 4.64 15.32
N GLN A 62 22.89 5.32 15.78
CA GLN A 62 22.92 5.91 17.13
C GLN A 62 22.00 7.12 17.31
N ASN A 63 21.32 7.60 16.25
CA ASN A 63 20.37 8.69 16.38
C ASN A 63 18.98 8.13 16.78
N PRO A 64 18.54 8.31 18.05
CA PRO A 64 17.32 7.67 18.55
C PRO A 64 16.06 8.18 17.85
N THR A 65 16.01 9.45 17.44
CA THR A 65 14.87 10.00 16.69
C THR A 65 14.72 9.33 15.33
N LEU A 66 15.84 9.05 14.65
CA LEU A 66 15.83 8.42 13.33
C LEU A 66 15.47 6.93 13.43
N MET A 67 16.02 6.23 14.42
CA MET A 67 15.66 4.83 14.67
C MET A 67 14.20 4.67 15.07
N LEU A 68 13.69 5.49 16.02
CA LEU A 68 12.29 5.41 16.43
C LEU A 68 11.33 5.66 15.26
N ASN A 69 11.64 6.64 14.40
CA ASN A 69 10.86 6.89 13.20
C ASN A 69 10.93 5.73 12.19
N ASN A 70 12.10 5.08 12.06
CA ASN A 70 12.26 3.91 11.20
C ASN A 70 11.46 2.71 11.73
N PHE A 71 11.55 2.41 13.03
CA PHE A 71 10.74 1.36 13.67
C PHE A 71 9.24 1.62 13.48
N ALA A 72 8.77 2.84 13.72
CA ALA A 72 7.37 3.21 13.49
C ALA A 72 6.94 2.97 12.02
N ALA A 73 7.79 3.34 11.05
CA ALA A 73 7.52 3.08 9.64
C ALA A 73 7.48 1.58 9.32
N VAL A 74 8.37 0.77 9.90
CA VAL A 74 8.37 -0.69 9.72
C VAL A 74 7.08 -1.31 10.24
N PHE A 75 6.64 -0.94 11.45
CA PHE A 75 5.36 -1.42 12.00
C PHE A 75 4.17 -1.01 11.13
N TYR A 76 4.19 0.21 10.59
CA TYR A 76 3.17 0.66 9.65
C TYR A 76 3.14 -0.20 8.37
N PHE A 77 4.30 -0.48 7.77
CA PHE A 77 4.38 -1.35 6.59
C PHE A 77 3.92 -2.77 6.88
N LEU A 78 4.29 -3.34 8.04
CA LEU A 78 3.83 -4.66 8.45
C LEU A 78 2.30 -4.77 8.50
N GLY A 79 1.60 -3.71 8.95
CA GLY A 79 0.14 -3.66 8.93
C GLY A 79 -0.47 -3.38 7.55
N TYR A 80 0.21 -2.57 6.73
CA TYR A 80 -0.30 -2.17 5.41
C TYR A 80 -0.08 -3.22 4.31
N LEU A 81 1.00 -4.01 4.40
CA LEU A 81 1.34 -5.01 3.38
C LEU A 81 0.24 -6.07 3.17
N PRO A 82 -0.37 -6.66 4.22
CA PRO A 82 -1.47 -7.59 4.05
C PRO A 82 -2.64 -6.95 3.30
N TYR A 83 -3.03 -5.72 3.65
CA TYR A 83 -4.09 -5.00 2.95
C TYR A 83 -3.78 -4.87 1.45
N TRP A 84 -2.57 -4.45 1.11
CA TRP A 84 -2.17 -4.26 -0.29
C TRP A 84 -2.15 -5.57 -1.10
N ILE A 85 -1.73 -6.67 -0.47
CA ILE A 85 -1.68 -8.01 -1.09
C ILE A 85 -3.09 -8.59 -1.28
N PHE A 86 -3.98 -8.43 -0.30
CA PHE A 86 -5.33 -9.00 -0.34
C PHE A 86 -6.35 -8.11 -1.08
N LEU A 87 -6.04 -6.84 -1.34
CA LEU A 87 -6.90 -5.91 -2.07
C LEU A 87 -7.38 -6.42 -3.44
N PRO A 88 -6.54 -6.96 -4.35
CA PRO A 88 -7.03 -7.51 -5.61
C PRO A 88 -7.97 -8.70 -5.40
N LYS A 89 -7.71 -9.54 -4.39
CA LYS A 89 -8.57 -10.69 -4.05
C LYS A 89 -9.92 -10.26 -3.48
N TYR A 90 -9.92 -9.18 -2.69
CA TYR A 90 -11.13 -8.55 -2.20
C TYR A 90 -11.99 -8.05 -3.36
N ILE A 91 -11.40 -7.34 -4.32
CA ILE A 91 -12.10 -6.85 -5.52
C ILE A 91 -12.62 -8.01 -6.37
N GLU A 92 -11.81 -9.05 -6.58
CA GLU A 92 -12.21 -10.27 -7.29
C GLU A 92 -13.46 -10.91 -6.66
N THR A 93 -13.50 -11.02 -5.32
CA THR A 93 -14.59 -11.67 -4.60
C THR A 93 -15.85 -10.80 -4.53
N GLN A 94 -15.71 -9.48 -4.33
CA GLN A 94 -16.83 -8.56 -4.19
C GLN A 94 -17.46 -8.17 -5.54
N TYR A 95 -16.64 -7.85 -6.54
CA TYR A 95 -17.11 -7.41 -7.85
C TYR A 95 -17.23 -8.53 -8.87
N ARG A 96 -16.95 -9.79 -8.47
CA ARG A 96 -16.99 -10.99 -9.32
C ARG A 96 -16.21 -10.82 -10.64
N GLN A 97 -15.12 -10.05 -10.59
CA GLN A 97 -14.25 -9.80 -11.73
C GLN A 97 -13.17 -10.87 -11.81
N SER A 98 -12.56 -11.04 -12.99
CA SER A 98 -11.42 -11.95 -13.12
C SER A 98 -10.23 -11.49 -12.27
N ALA A 99 -9.43 -12.44 -11.79
CA ALA A 99 -8.22 -12.17 -11.02
C ALA A 99 -7.24 -11.25 -11.79
N SER A 100 -7.19 -11.39 -13.11
CA SER A 100 -6.37 -10.55 -14.00
C SER A 100 -6.88 -9.12 -14.09
N ALA A 101 -8.19 -8.90 -14.30
CA ALA A 101 -8.77 -7.56 -14.37
C ALA A 101 -8.59 -6.80 -13.06
N SER A 102 -8.88 -7.46 -11.93
CA SER A 102 -8.75 -6.86 -10.59
C SER A 102 -7.31 -6.45 -10.28
N SER A 103 -6.35 -7.33 -10.59
CA SER A 103 -4.92 -7.05 -10.41
C SER A 103 -4.41 -5.93 -11.32
N LEU A 104 -4.89 -5.86 -12.56
CA LEU A 104 -4.54 -4.80 -13.51
C LEU A 104 -5.05 -3.43 -13.03
N ILE A 105 -6.27 -3.35 -12.52
CA ILE A 105 -6.86 -2.09 -12.03
C ILE A 105 -6.10 -1.61 -10.78
N THR A 106 -5.96 -2.46 -9.77
CA THR A 106 -5.24 -2.09 -8.53
C THR A 106 -3.78 -1.77 -8.79
N GLY A 107 -3.12 -2.55 -9.65
CA GLY A 107 -1.72 -2.35 -10.03
C GLY A 107 -1.51 -1.07 -10.82
N SER A 108 -2.29 -0.83 -11.87
CA SER A 108 -2.14 0.36 -12.72
C SER A 108 -2.46 1.65 -11.97
N ALA A 109 -3.59 1.69 -11.24
CA ALA A 109 -3.94 2.83 -10.40
C ALA A 109 -2.87 3.08 -9.34
N GLY A 110 -2.46 2.04 -8.61
CA GLY A 110 -1.42 2.13 -7.59
C GLY A 110 -0.11 2.69 -8.11
N LEU A 111 0.33 2.26 -9.30
CA LEU A 111 1.55 2.77 -9.94
C LEU A 111 1.45 4.24 -10.34
N VAL A 112 0.35 4.64 -10.98
CA VAL A 112 0.16 6.03 -11.42
C VAL A 112 0.12 6.99 -10.24
N PHE A 113 -0.68 6.67 -9.22
CA PHE A 113 -0.78 7.50 -8.00
C PHE A 113 0.55 7.55 -7.24
N SER A 114 1.28 6.43 -7.15
CA SER A 114 2.61 6.40 -6.53
C SER A 114 3.61 7.27 -7.27
N ALA A 115 3.63 7.22 -8.60
CA ALA A 115 4.52 8.04 -9.42
C ALA A 115 4.27 9.54 -9.20
N ILE A 116 3.00 9.96 -9.22
CA ILE A 116 2.61 11.35 -8.96
C ILE A 116 3.03 11.77 -7.55
N GLY A 117 2.77 10.93 -6.54
CA GLY A 117 3.11 11.21 -5.14
C GLY A 117 4.63 11.38 -4.91
N ILE A 118 5.45 10.52 -5.51
CA ILE A 118 6.91 10.60 -5.41
C ILE A 118 7.45 11.86 -6.11
N LEU A 119 6.95 12.17 -7.32
CA LEU A 119 7.37 13.36 -8.06
C LEU A 119 6.98 14.64 -7.31
N LEU A 120 5.73 14.72 -6.83
CA LEU A 120 5.23 15.88 -6.11
C LEU A 120 5.97 16.08 -4.78
N SER A 121 6.13 15.02 -3.98
CA SER A 121 6.89 15.10 -2.73
C SER A 121 8.35 15.49 -2.97
N GLY A 122 9.00 14.94 -4.00
CA GLY A 122 10.36 15.30 -4.39
C GLY A 122 10.50 16.78 -4.77
N LEU A 123 9.56 17.31 -5.56
CA LEU A 123 9.52 18.73 -5.93
C LEU A 123 9.31 19.64 -4.71
N ILE A 124 8.36 19.30 -3.83
CA ILE A 124 8.08 20.05 -2.61
C ILE A 124 9.30 20.06 -1.69
N ILE A 125 9.92 18.91 -1.44
CA ILE A 125 11.12 18.80 -0.60
C ILE A 125 12.29 19.60 -1.21
N SER A 126 12.46 19.54 -2.53
CA SER A 126 13.54 20.24 -3.23
C SER A 126 13.38 21.76 -3.18
N LYS A 127 12.14 22.25 -3.31
CA LYS A 127 11.83 23.69 -3.30
C LYS A 127 11.77 24.28 -1.90
N TYR A 128 11.07 23.65 -0.97
CA TYR A 128 10.84 24.20 0.38
C TYR A 128 11.93 23.84 1.41
N LYS A 129 12.75 22.81 1.17
CA LYS A 129 13.79 22.33 2.11
C LYS A 129 13.35 22.34 3.58
N PRO A 130 12.27 21.64 3.94
CA PRO A 130 11.77 21.64 5.30
C PRO A 130 12.81 21.08 6.28
N ARG A 131 12.80 21.60 7.50
CA ARG A 131 13.69 21.15 8.58
C ARG A 131 13.37 19.70 8.95
N ALA A 132 14.38 18.93 9.38
CA ALA A 132 14.22 17.50 9.71
C ALA A 132 13.09 17.20 10.71
N ARG A 133 12.81 18.12 11.66
CA ARG A 133 11.69 17.97 12.60
C ARG A 133 10.31 18.04 11.94
N TYR A 134 10.13 18.94 10.96
CA TYR A 134 8.87 19.04 10.22
C TYR A 134 8.62 17.80 9.36
N MET A 135 9.68 17.24 8.76
CA MET A 135 9.60 15.98 8.02
C MET A 135 9.16 14.81 8.91
N ALA A 136 9.71 14.70 10.12
CA ALA A 136 9.30 13.68 11.08
C ALA A 136 7.83 13.88 11.54
N ALA A 137 7.42 15.12 11.82
CA ALA A 137 6.04 15.42 12.20
C ALA A 137 5.05 15.10 11.05
N TRP A 138 5.42 15.43 9.81
CA TRP A 138 4.63 15.09 8.63
C TRP A 138 4.47 13.58 8.47
N ASN A 139 5.52 12.79 8.72
CA ASN A 139 5.44 11.33 8.68
C ASN A 139 4.44 10.77 9.70
N VAL A 140 4.45 11.29 10.92
CA VAL A 140 3.49 10.91 11.97
C VAL A 140 2.06 11.28 11.58
N LEU A 141 1.87 12.49 11.02
CA LEU A 141 0.56 12.96 10.58
C LEU A 141 0.00 12.11 9.43
N VAL A 142 0.82 11.78 8.43
CA VAL A 142 0.43 10.88 7.34
C VAL A 142 0.06 9.50 7.89
N GLY A 143 0.86 8.95 8.81
CA GLY A 143 0.55 7.67 9.47
C GLY A 143 -0.79 7.70 10.21
N ALA A 144 -1.10 8.78 10.94
CA ALA A 144 -2.38 8.94 11.62
C ALA A 144 -3.57 9.00 10.63
N ILE A 145 -3.43 9.75 9.54
CA ILE A 145 -4.46 9.82 8.47
C ILE A 145 -4.67 8.45 7.85
N SER A 146 -3.60 7.69 7.59
CA SER A 146 -3.70 6.35 7.04
C SER A 146 -4.43 5.38 7.97
N VAL A 147 -4.16 5.41 9.28
CA VAL A 147 -4.88 4.59 10.28
C VAL A 147 -6.36 4.97 10.30
N MET A 148 -6.68 6.27 10.34
CA MET A 148 -8.09 6.71 10.27
C MET A 148 -8.77 6.28 8.97
N GLY A 149 -8.06 6.31 7.85
CA GLY A 149 -8.56 5.85 6.55
C GLY A 149 -8.87 4.35 6.53
N ILE A 150 -7.99 3.53 7.10
CA ILE A 150 -8.21 2.07 7.22
C ILE A 150 -9.39 1.78 8.15
N ILE A 151 -9.48 2.47 9.29
CA ILE A 151 -10.60 2.33 10.22
C ILE A 151 -11.91 2.74 9.52
N SER A 152 -11.93 3.86 8.80
CA SER A 152 -13.09 4.29 8.01
C SER A 152 -13.47 3.24 6.96
N TYR A 153 -12.49 2.67 6.25
CA TYR A 153 -12.73 1.57 5.30
C TYR A 153 -13.33 0.32 5.96
N ALA A 154 -12.95 0.01 7.20
CA ALA A 154 -13.53 -1.10 7.95
C ALA A 154 -15.02 -0.85 8.29
N TYR A 155 -15.41 0.42 8.46
CA TYR A 155 -16.82 0.80 8.69
C TYR A 155 -17.61 1.04 7.39
N LEU A 156 -16.94 1.29 6.27
CA LEU A 156 -17.53 1.39 4.92
C LEU A 156 -17.81 0.00 4.30
N GLY A 157 -18.05 -1.01 5.13
CA GLY A 157 -18.58 -2.29 4.67
C GLY A 157 -20.02 -2.11 4.16
N CYS A 158 -20.29 -2.53 2.93
CA CYS A 158 -21.64 -2.51 2.36
C CYS A 158 -22.63 -3.24 3.30
N THR A 159 -23.71 -2.58 3.65
CA THR A 159 -24.86 -3.14 4.39
C THR A 159 -25.70 -4.14 3.58
N GLU A 160 -25.28 -4.49 2.36
CA GLU A 160 -26.10 -5.30 1.43
C GLU A 160 -25.74 -6.78 1.34
N ASN A 161 -24.62 -7.25 1.91
CA ASN A 161 -24.33 -8.70 1.94
C ASN A 161 -24.83 -9.43 3.19
N ASP A 162 -25.36 -8.71 4.19
CA ASP A 162 -25.68 -9.29 5.50
C ASP A 162 -27.18 -9.61 5.69
N ASN A 163 -28.02 -9.34 4.68
CA ASN A 163 -29.46 -9.40 4.90
C ASN A 163 -30.13 -10.76 4.67
N ARG A 164 -29.44 -11.86 4.31
CA ARG A 164 -30.14 -13.14 3.99
C ARG A 164 -29.42 -14.45 4.35
N ALA A 165 -28.59 -14.48 5.38
CA ALA A 165 -28.36 -15.71 6.12
C ALA A 165 -28.56 -15.40 7.60
N PRO A 166 -29.74 -15.66 8.20
CA PRO A 166 -29.90 -15.51 9.63
C PRO A 166 -28.83 -16.38 10.31
N LEU A 167 -27.85 -15.72 10.91
CA LEU A 167 -26.87 -16.37 11.77
C LEU A 167 -27.64 -16.92 12.97
N LEU A 168 -27.59 -18.24 13.16
CA LEU A 168 -28.08 -18.86 14.38
C LEU A 168 -27.24 -18.33 15.57
N PRO A 169 -27.80 -18.33 16.80
CA PRO A 169 -27.06 -17.93 18.01
C PRO A 169 -25.75 -18.72 18.25
N ASN A 170 -25.54 -19.82 17.52
CA ASN A 170 -24.37 -20.68 17.57
C ASN A 170 -23.27 -20.29 16.55
N GLY A 171 -23.47 -19.21 15.77
CA GLY A 171 -22.51 -18.76 14.76
C GLY A 171 -22.60 -19.50 13.42
N GLU A 172 -23.58 -20.40 13.25
CA GLU A 172 -23.83 -21.09 11.98
C GLU A 172 -24.75 -20.27 11.08
N MET A 173 -24.37 -20.13 9.81
CA MET A 173 -25.25 -19.55 8.78
C MET A 173 -26.43 -20.49 8.57
N ASN A 174 -27.66 -20.06 8.84
CA ASN A 174 -28.84 -20.83 8.46
C ASN A 174 -29.35 -20.33 7.11
N PRO A 175 -29.04 -21.02 6.00
CA PRO A 175 -29.53 -20.61 4.69
C PRO A 175 -31.00 -21.04 4.47
N VAL A 176 -31.66 -21.62 5.48
CA VAL A 176 -33.03 -22.12 5.39
C VAL A 176 -34.03 -20.98 5.62
N SER A 177 -34.83 -20.71 4.59
CA SER A 177 -35.99 -19.83 4.61
C SER A 177 -37.26 -20.67 4.38
N GLU A 178 -38.45 -20.12 4.66
CA GLU A 178 -39.72 -20.82 4.39
C GLU A 178 -39.82 -21.34 2.93
N CYS A 179 -39.17 -20.64 1.99
CA CYS A 179 -39.13 -20.99 0.57
C CYS A 179 -38.37 -22.30 0.28
N ASN A 180 -37.27 -22.57 1.01
CA ASN A 180 -36.40 -23.73 0.75
C ASN A 180 -36.47 -24.81 1.86
N ALA A 181 -37.35 -24.63 2.86
CA ALA A 181 -37.58 -25.55 3.98
C ALA A 181 -37.93 -26.99 3.56
N ARG A 182 -38.38 -27.19 2.32
CA ARG A 182 -38.72 -28.52 1.75
C ARG A 182 -37.75 -28.98 0.66
N CYS A 183 -36.60 -28.33 0.51
CA CYS A 183 -35.65 -28.59 -0.58
C CYS A 183 -34.39 -29.36 -0.14
N HIS A 184 -34.14 -29.53 1.17
CA HIS A 184 -32.99 -30.29 1.73
C HIS A 184 -31.64 -29.91 1.09
N CYS A 185 -31.26 -28.63 1.15
CA CYS A 185 -30.12 -28.08 0.39
C CYS A 185 -28.73 -28.29 1.04
N ASP A 186 -28.54 -29.25 1.95
CA ASP A 186 -27.36 -29.37 2.83
C ASP A 186 -26.02 -29.63 2.11
N TYR A 187 -26.04 -30.25 0.92
CA TYR A 187 -24.83 -30.61 0.17
C TYR A 187 -24.79 -30.05 -1.26
N VAL A 188 -25.44 -28.91 -1.50
CA VAL A 188 -25.50 -28.31 -2.84
C VAL A 188 -24.23 -27.49 -3.12
N LYS A 189 -23.58 -27.76 -4.26
CA LYS A 189 -22.42 -26.99 -4.74
C LYS A 189 -22.77 -25.50 -4.85
N TYR A 190 -21.87 -24.64 -4.38
CA TYR A 190 -21.99 -23.19 -4.51
C TYR A 190 -22.13 -22.79 -5.99
N ASN A 191 -23.29 -22.25 -6.35
CA ASN A 191 -23.60 -21.80 -7.71
C ASN A 191 -24.57 -20.61 -7.62
N PRO A 192 -24.05 -19.38 -7.46
CA PRO A 192 -24.84 -18.26 -7.01
C PRO A 192 -25.83 -17.80 -8.07
N VAL A 193 -27.11 -17.71 -7.70
CA VAL A 193 -28.18 -17.21 -8.57
C VAL A 193 -28.72 -15.88 -8.05
N CYS A 194 -29.07 -14.99 -8.97
CA CYS A 194 -29.70 -13.71 -8.63
C CYS A 194 -31.22 -13.86 -8.69
N SER A 195 -31.92 -13.24 -7.73
CA SER A 195 -33.37 -13.07 -7.80
C SER A 195 -33.76 -12.20 -9.00
N GLN A 196 -35.02 -12.31 -9.41
CA GLN A 196 -35.60 -11.54 -10.50
C GLN A 196 -35.50 -10.02 -10.28
N ASP A 197 -35.44 -9.58 -9.02
CA ASP A 197 -35.26 -8.17 -8.65
C ASP A 197 -33.80 -7.67 -8.74
N GLY A 198 -32.84 -8.55 -9.10
CA GLY A 198 -31.42 -8.23 -9.24
C GLY A 198 -30.67 -7.89 -7.94
N ARG A 199 -31.38 -7.71 -6.82
CA ARG A 199 -30.85 -7.26 -5.52
C ARG A 199 -30.45 -8.37 -4.55
N THR A 200 -30.97 -9.57 -4.74
CA THR A 200 -30.78 -10.66 -3.78
C THR A 200 -30.07 -11.81 -4.47
N THR A 201 -28.98 -12.28 -3.87
CA THR A 201 -28.21 -13.43 -4.38
C THR A 201 -28.37 -14.60 -3.43
N PHE A 202 -28.63 -15.78 -3.98
CA PHE A 202 -28.75 -17.02 -3.23
C PHE A 202 -27.51 -17.88 -3.46
N ILE A 203 -27.11 -18.64 -2.44
CA ILE A 203 -25.95 -19.56 -2.46
C ILE A 203 -26.06 -20.55 -3.62
N SER A 204 -27.27 -21.02 -3.91
CA SER A 204 -27.58 -21.85 -5.07
C SER A 204 -29.05 -21.74 -5.48
N ALA A 205 -29.39 -22.27 -6.66
CA ALA A 205 -30.78 -22.38 -7.13
C ALA A 205 -31.70 -23.14 -6.13
N CYS A 206 -31.14 -24.13 -5.40
CA CYS A 206 -31.86 -24.84 -4.35
C CYS A 206 -32.25 -23.90 -3.19
N HIS A 207 -31.32 -23.04 -2.78
CA HIS A 207 -31.55 -22.07 -1.72
C HIS A 207 -32.56 -20.99 -2.11
N ALA A 208 -32.73 -20.73 -3.41
CA ALA A 208 -33.77 -19.86 -3.96
C ALA A 208 -35.16 -20.54 -4.05
N GLY A 209 -35.27 -21.84 -3.74
CA GLY A 209 -36.53 -22.61 -3.85
C GLY A 209 -36.90 -22.96 -5.29
N CYS A 210 -35.98 -22.79 -6.25
CA CYS A 210 -36.25 -23.10 -7.66
C CYS A 210 -36.34 -24.62 -7.85
N ARG A 211 -37.47 -25.09 -8.37
CA ARG A 211 -37.73 -26.51 -8.68
C ARG A 211 -37.71 -26.84 -10.17
N THR A 212 -37.76 -25.81 -11.01
CA THR A 212 -37.91 -25.95 -12.45
C THR A 212 -36.84 -25.12 -13.15
N VAL A 213 -36.16 -25.72 -14.12
CA VAL A 213 -35.21 -25.04 -15.00
C VAL A 213 -35.90 -24.78 -16.32
N LYS A 214 -35.89 -23.53 -16.79
CA LYS A 214 -36.38 -23.17 -18.12
C LYS A 214 -35.22 -22.59 -18.91
N ASN A 215 -34.78 -23.31 -19.93
CA ASN A 215 -33.73 -22.83 -20.83
C ASN A 215 -34.30 -21.75 -21.73
N ILE A 216 -33.69 -20.57 -21.71
CA ILE A 216 -34.02 -19.47 -22.60
C ILE A 216 -32.80 -19.31 -23.51
N ASN A 217 -32.94 -19.65 -24.79
CA ASN A 217 -31.89 -19.56 -25.82
C ASN A 217 -30.65 -20.47 -25.59
N ASP A 218 -30.84 -21.79 -25.40
CA ASP A 218 -29.79 -22.83 -25.51
C ASP A 218 -28.45 -22.57 -24.79
N THR A 219 -28.47 -21.83 -23.68
CA THR A 219 -27.33 -21.72 -22.78
C THR A 219 -27.70 -22.33 -21.43
N SER A 220 -26.98 -23.41 -21.10
CA SER A 220 -27.10 -24.20 -19.87
C SER A 220 -26.45 -23.50 -18.67
#